data_AF-A0A542ZEA4-F1
#
_entry.id   AF-A0A542ZEA4-F1
#
_cell.length_a   1.000
_cell.length_b   1.000
_cell.length_c   1.000
_cell.angle_alpha   90.00
_cell.angle_beta   90.00
_cell.angle_gamma   90.00
#
_symmetry.space_group_name_H-M   'P 1'
#
loop_
_entity.id
_entity.type
_entity.pdbx_description
1 polymer ?
#
loop_
_entity_poly.entity_id
_entity_poly.type
_entity_poly.pdbx_seq_one_letter_code
_entity_poly.pdbx_strand_id
1 'polypeptide(L)'
;MSDELNIDQQDVPDRRGAPIANVRRAPRLGRFVVSGAAAGIVLGVLASVLASLILDHDQNLGFVIIMTALAGVIVGGLLGAYLAVRADRKSTPTS
;
A
#
# COMPACT_ATOMS: atom_id res chain seq x y z
N MET A 1 4.32 -53.14 -43.67
CA MET A 1 3.23 -52.19 -43.42
C MET A 1 3.09 -52.13 -41.91
N SER A 2 3.99 -51.37 -41.29
CA SER A 2 4.38 -51.52 -39.88
C SER A 2 4.65 -50.14 -39.25
N ASP A 3 3.81 -49.14 -39.59
CA ASP A 3 4.00 -47.73 -39.22
C ASP A 3 2.90 -47.18 -38.31
N GLU A 4 2.20 -48.00 -37.51
CA GLU A 4 0.99 -47.55 -36.82
C GLU A 4 0.99 -47.50 -35.28
N LEU A 5 2.09 -47.79 -34.58
CA LEU A 5 2.03 -47.81 -33.10
C LEU A 5 3.20 -47.11 -32.40
N ASN A 6 3.47 -45.86 -32.78
CA ASN A 6 4.28 -44.97 -31.94
C ASN A 6 3.63 -43.58 -31.76
N ILE A 7 2.35 -43.56 -31.38
CA ILE A 7 1.59 -42.33 -31.02
C ILE A 7 1.32 -42.26 -29.50
N ASP A 8 1.82 -43.20 -28.70
CA ASP A 8 1.62 -43.18 -27.24
C ASP A 8 2.74 -42.43 -26.49
N GLN A 9 3.72 -41.90 -27.21
CA GLN A 9 4.72 -40.99 -26.66
C GLN A 9 4.28 -39.54 -26.87
N GLN A 10 3.03 -39.24 -26.53
CA GLN A 10 2.65 -37.87 -26.26
C GLN A 10 3.41 -37.43 -25.03
N ASP A 11 4.36 -36.55 -25.29
CA ASP A 11 5.14 -35.73 -24.36
C ASP A 11 4.18 -35.11 -23.33
N VAL A 12 3.90 -35.83 -22.24
CA VAL A 12 3.19 -35.29 -21.08
C VAL A 12 4.17 -34.29 -20.48
N PRO A 13 3.94 -32.97 -20.58
CA PRO A 13 4.86 -32.02 -20.00
C PRO A 13 4.89 -32.29 -18.50
N ASP A 14 6.03 -32.83 -18.06
CA ASP A 14 6.31 -33.24 -16.70
C ASP A 14 6.12 -31.99 -15.81
N ARG A 15 4.94 -31.87 -15.18
CA ARG A 15 4.63 -30.78 -14.23
C ARG A 15 5.58 -30.76 -13.02
N ARG A 16 6.50 -31.73 -12.93
CA ARG A 16 7.55 -31.83 -11.91
C ARG A 16 8.65 -30.79 -12.08
N GLY A 17 8.75 -30.14 -13.25
CA GLY A 17 9.75 -29.11 -13.56
C GLY A 17 9.22 -27.68 -13.62
N ALA A 18 7.92 -27.46 -13.38
CA ALA A 18 7.39 -26.09 -13.40
C ALA A 18 8.04 -25.30 -12.25
N PRO A 19 8.84 -24.25 -12.52
CA PRO A 19 9.38 -23.42 -11.46
C PRO A 19 8.19 -22.92 -10.64
N ILE A 20 8.23 -23.16 -9.33
CA ILE A 20 7.19 -22.76 -8.38
C ILE A 20 6.91 -21.30 -8.68
N ALA A 21 5.73 -21.01 -9.25
CA ALA A 21 5.36 -19.65 -9.59
C ALA A 21 5.44 -18.86 -8.29
N ASN A 22 6.46 -18.01 -8.17
CA ASN A 22 6.65 -17.21 -6.98
C ASN A 22 5.53 -16.18 -6.96
N VAL A 23 4.44 -16.53 -6.28
CA VAL A 23 3.28 -15.67 -6.11
C VAL A 23 3.73 -14.53 -5.22
N ARG A 24 4.28 -13.47 -5.83
CA ARG A 24 4.55 -12.20 -5.15
C ARG A 24 3.22 -11.74 -4.56
N ARG A 25 3.08 -11.86 -3.23
CA ARG A 25 1.96 -11.25 -2.51
C ARG A 25 2.06 -9.76 -2.77
N ALA A 26 1.06 -9.20 -3.44
CA ALA A 26 0.99 -7.76 -3.66
C ALA A 26 1.14 -7.04 -2.30
N PRO A 27 1.98 -6.01 -2.22
CA PRO A 27 2.19 -5.28 -0.98
C PRO A 27 0.86 -4.77 -0.45
N ARG A 28 0.63 -4.89 0.87
CA ARG A 28 -0.60 -4.46 1.55
C ARG A 28 -0.68 -2.93 1.66
N LEU A 29 -0.59 -2.25 0.52
CA LEU A 29 -0.62 -0.79 0.37
C LEU A 29 -1.82 -0.17 1.09
N GLY A 30 -2.99 -0.80 1.00
CA GLY A 30 -4.20 -0.30 1.65
C GLY A 30 -4.07 -0.09 3.16
N ARG A 31 -3.36 -0.96 3.88
CA ARG A 31 -3.22 -0.83 5.34
C ARG A 31 -2.35 0.36 5.73
N PHE A 32 -1.28 0.60 4.96
CA PHE A 32 -0.37 1.71 5.19
C PHE A 32 -0.98 3.06 4.81
N VAL A 33 -1.76 3.11 3.74
CA VAL A 33 -2.53 4.30 3.35
C VAL A 33 -3.54 4.65 4.44
N VAL A 34 -4.28 3.67 4.94
CA VAL A 34 -5.28 3.87 6.01
C VAL A 34 -4.61 4.35 7.30
N SER A 35 -3.51 3.74 7.72
CA SER A 35 -2.79 4.19 8.93
C SER A 35 -2.20 5.59 8.75
N GLY A 36 -1.68 5.90 7.56
CA GLY A 36 -1.17 7.22 7.23
C GLY A 36 -2.26 8.29 7.25
N ALA A 37 -3.41 7.99 6.62
CA ALA A 37 -4.58 8.87 6.63
C ALA A 37 -5.10 9.11 8.05
N ALA A 38 -5.22 8.05 8.87
CA ALA A 38 -5.65 8.17 10.26
C ALA A 38 -4.70 9.05 11.08
N ALA A 39 -3.39 8.83 10.96
CA ALA A 39 -2.39 9.70 11.60
C ALA A 39 -2.48 11.15 11.10
N GLY A 40 -2.73 11.34 9.79
CA GLY A 40 -2.93 12.63 9.16
C GLY A 40 -4.13 13.41 9.72
N ILE A 41 -5.25 12.74 9.98
CA ILE A 41 -6.42 13.34 10.64
C ILE A 41 -6.03 13.84 12.03
N VAL A 42 -5.42 12.97 12.83
CA VAL A 42 -5.04 13.30 14.22
C VAL A 42 -4.10 14.50 14.24
N LEU A 43 -3.07 14.50 13.38
CA LEU A 43 -2.12 15.60 13.26
C LEU A 43 -2.77 16.89 12.74
N GLY A 44 -3.68 16.81 11.77
CA GLY A 44 -4.38 17.96 11.22
C GLY A 44 -5.29 18.64 12.23
N VAL A 45 -6.02 17.85 13.02
CA VAL A 45 -6.83 18.36 14.14
C VAL A 45 -5.93 19.00 15.20
N LEU A 46 -4.86 18.32 15.61
CA LEU A 46 -3.92 18.84 16.60
C LEU A 46 -3.29 20.15 16.15
N ALA A 47 -2.84 20.23 14.90
CA ALA A 47 -2.25 21.43 14.31
C ALA A 47 -3.26 22.59 14.24
N SER A 48 -4.52 22.31 13.92
CA SER A 48 -5.57 23.34 13.88
C SER A 48 -5.88 23.90 15.27
N VAL A 49 -5.97 23.05 16.29
CA VAL A 49 -6.16 23.48 17.69
C VAL A 49 -4.97 24.32 18.15
N LEU A 50 -3.75 23.87 17.87
CA LEU A 50 -2.53 24.58 18.25
C LEU A 50 -2.43 25.94 17.53
N ALA A 51 -2.80 26.00 16.26
CA ALA A 51 -2.80 27.25 15.49
C ALA A 51 -3.79 28.28 16.06
N SER A 52 -5.00 27.83 16.45
CA SER A 52 -5.98 28.71 17.08
C SER A 52 -5.50 29.27 18.43
N LEU A 53 -4.87 28.44 19.26
CA LEU A 53 -4.26 28.86 20.53
C LEU A 53 -3.15 29.91 20.36
N ILE A 54 -2.36 29.82 19.30
CA ILE A 54 -1.22 30.71 19.05
C ILE A 54 -1.65 32.02 18.38
N LEU A 55 -2.59 31.92 17.44
CA LEU A 55 -3.00 33.05 16.57
C LEU A 55 -4.22 33.81 17.10
N ASP A 56 -4.76 33.39 18.26
CA ASP A 56 -5.94 33.96 18.92
C ASP A 56 -7.12 34.15 17.94
N HIS A 57 -7.25 33.17 17.04
CA HIS A 57 -8.16 33.19 15.90
C HIS A 57 -9.27 32.16 16.11
N ASP A 58 -10.40 32.64 16.63
CA ASP A 58 -11.56 31.79 16.94
C ASP A 58 -12.61 31.77 15.84
N GLN A 59 -12.53 32.71 14.89
CA GLN A 59 -13.50 32.78 13.80
C GLN A 59 -13.35 31.57 12.87
N ASN A 60 -14.42 30.79 12.77
CA ASN A 60 -14.56 29.61 11.90
C ASN A 60 -13.62 28.43 12.25
N LEU A 61 -13.28 28.25 13.53
CA LEU A 61 -12.45 27.14 14.00
C LEU A 61 -12.88 25.78 13.44
N GLY A 62 -14.19 25.49 13.42
CA GLY A 62 -14.70 24.23 12.89
C GLY A 62 -14.38 24.01 11.40
N PHE A 63 -14.46 25.07 10.58
CA PHE A 63 -14.12 24.97 9.16
C PHE A 63 -12.61 24.76 8.96
N VAL A 64 -11.79 25.47 9.73
CA VAL A 64 -10.33 25.31 9.70
C VAL A 64 -9.94 23.89 10.12
N ILE A 65 -10.50 23.36 11.21
CA ILE A 65 -10.26 21.99 11.67
C ILE A 65 -10.58 20.98 10.57
N ILE A 66 -11.74 21.11 9.91
CA ILE A 66 -12.16 20.18 8.85
C ILE A 66 -11.19 20.26 7.65
N MET A 67 -10.86 21.46 7.19
CA MET A 67 -9.96 21.65 6.04
C MET A 67 -8.54 21.16 6.34
N THR A 68 -8.01 21.48 7.52
CA THR A 68 -6.68 21.03 7.94
C THR A 68 -6.63 19.53 8.18
N ALA A 69 -7.69 18.92 8.73
CA ALA A 69 -7.80 17.47 8.86
C ALA A 69 -7.87 16.78 7.48
N LEU A 70 -8.63 17.31 6.52
CA LEU A 70 -8.68 16.80 5.15
C LEU A 70 -7.33 16.89 4.45
N ALA A 71 -6.64 18.03 4.57
CA ALA A 71 -5.27 18.17 4.08
C ALA A 71 -4.34 17.15 4.76
N GLY A 72 -4.49 16.96 6.07
CA GLY A 72 -3.79 15.96 6.86
C GLY A 72 -4.01 14.53 6.35
N VAL A 73 -5.24 14.14 6.00
CA VAL A 73 -5.56 12.84 5.39
C VAL A 73 -4.75 12.60 4.13
N ILE A 74 -4.72 13.59 3.23
CA ILE A 74 -4.04 13.49 1.94
C ILE A 74 -2.54 13.32 2.16
N VAL A 75 -1.94 14.20 2.97
CA VAL A 75 -0.49 14.18 3.25
C VAL A 75 -0.10 12.90 4.00
N GLY A 76 -0.86 12.52 5.02
CA GLY A 76 -0.62 11.33 5.82
C GLY A 76 -0.79 10.05 4.99
N GLY A 77 -1.82 9.97 4.14
CA GLY A 77 -2.04 8.86 3.23
C GLY A 77 -0.90 8.71 2.21
N LEU A 78 -0.41 9.81 1.64
CA LEU A 78 0.75 9.84 0.76
C LEU A 78 2.04 9.37 1.46
N LEU A 79 2.30 9.86 2.68
CA LEU A 79 3.44 9.41 3.49
C LEU A 79 3.34 7.92 3.82
N GLY A 80 2.16 7.45 4.20
CA GLY A 80 1.89 6.04 4.47
C GLY A 80 2.13 5.17 3.24
N ALA A 81 1.63 5.58 2.07
CA ALA A 81 1.89 4.91 0.79
C ALA A 81 3.39 4.86 0.46
N TYR A 82 4.10 5.99 0.63
CA TYR A 82 5.53 6.08 0.38
C TYR A 82 6.33 5.12 1.29
N LEU A 83 5.99 5.06 2.58
CA LEU A 83 6.59 4.13 3.53
C LEU A 83 6.32 2.67 3.15
N ALA A 84 5.11 2.36 2.67
CA ALA A 84 4.77 1.02 2.20
C ALA A 84 5.63 0.59 1.01
N VAL A 85 5.79 1.48 0.01
CA VAL A 85 6.64 1.24 -1.16
C VAL A 85 8.10 1.07 -0.75
N ARG A 86 8.58 1.86 0.21
CA ARG A 86 9.96 1.76 0.70
C ARG A 86 10.21 0.47 1.49
N ALA A 87 9.23 0.03 2.28
CA ALA A 87 9.29 -1.24 2.99
C ALA A 87 9.31 -2.42 2.02
N ASP A 88 8.46 -2.40 0.99
CA ASP A 88 8.40 -3.44 -0.04
C ASP A 88 9.73 -3.58 -0.80
N ARG A 89 10.40 -2.45 -1.09
CA ARG A 89 11.72 -2.43 -1.73
C ARG A 89 12.85 -3.06 -0.89
N LYS A 90 12.75 -3.09 0.44
CA LYS A 90 13.76 -3.73 1.31
C LYS A 90 13.63 -5.24 1.36
N SER A 91 12.46 -5.78 1.05
CA SER A 91 12.19 -7.21 0.96
C SER A 91 12.57 -7.77 -0.42
N THR A 92 13.82 -7.59 -0.83
CA THR A 92 14.42 -8.47 -1.86
C THR A 92 14.69 -9.83 -1.22
N PRO A 93 14.14 -10.93 -1.77
CA PRO A 93 14.41 -12.25 -1.25
C PRO A 93 15.88 -12.58 -1.48
N THR A 94 16.62 -12.72 -0.38
CA THR A 94 17.91 -13.40 -0.39
C THR A 94 17.62 -14.89 -0.53
N SER A 95 17.67 -15.43 -1.74
CA SER A 95 18.04 -16.82 -2.02
C SER A 95 18.25 -17.04 -3.51
#